data_AF-A0A4R6EKH7-F1
#
_entry.id   AF-A0A4R6EKH7-F1
#
_cell.length_a   1.000
_cell.length_b   1.000
_cell.length_c   1.000
_cell.angle_alpha   90.00
_cell.angle_beta   90.00
_cell.angle_gamma   90.00
#
_symmetry.space_group_name_H-M   'P 1'
#
loop_
_entity.id
_entity.type
_entity.pdbx_description
1 polymer ?
#
loop_
_entity_poly.entity_id
_entity_poly.type
_entity_poly.pdbx_seq_one_letter_code
_entity_poly.pdbx_strand_id
1 'polypeptide(L)'
;MLRAARVNEETDRPYERETDTTGRRRVTARRPPVHGRACLRCRPSPQASGSSDGQLVEYKGDFTSWRRAAARQRSEVGHTFVVALSDGRLIDGNLGSNSARFLNHACTPNCEAIETGDPVLIHATTPIGPGEDLPIE
;
A
#
# COMPACT_ATOMS: atom_id res chain seq x y z
N MET A 1 -8.78 -7.03 -40.20
CA MET A 1 -7.45 -7.41 -39.68
C MET A 1 -6.91 -6.26 -38.84
N LEU A 2 -7.10 -6.30 -37.52
CA LEU A 2 -6.53 -5.31 -36.59
C LEU A 2 -5.63 -6.06 -35.62
N ARG A 3 -4.36 -5.66 -35.62
CA ARG A 3 -3.25 -6.27 -34.90
C ARG A 3 -3.52 -6.26 -33.40
N ALA A 4 -3.37 -7.43 -32.77
CA ALA A 4 -3.27 -7.57 -31.34
C ALA A 4 -2.11 -6.70 -30.83
N ALA A 5 -2.43 -5.66 -30.05
CA ALA A 5 -1.44 -4.94 -29.28
C ALA A 5 -0.92 -5.90 -28.20
N ARG A 6 0.39 -6.11 -28.20
CA ARG A 6 1.09 -6.98 -27.26
C ARG A 6 0.71 -6.60 -25.83
N VAL A 7 0.23 -7.57 -25.09
CA VAL A 7 0.27 -7.59 -23.62
C VAL A 7 1.72 -7.31 -23.23
N ASN A 8 1.97 -6.18 -22.58
CA ASN A 8 3.26 -5.96 -21.93
C ASN A 8 3.30 -6.94 -20.75
N GLU A 9 4.04 -8.03 -20.94
CA GLU A 9 4.49 -8.97 -19.93
C GLU A 9 5.44 -8.27 -18.95
N GLU A 10 4.91 -7.32 -18.17
CA GLU A 10 5.59 -6.80 -16.99
C GLU A 10 5.18 -7.61 -15.75
N THR A 11 5.16 -8.93 -15.94
CA THR A 11 5.05 -9.92 -14.88
C THR A 11 6.46 -10.39 -14.53
N ASP A 12 6.80 -10.33 -13.25
CA ASP A 12 7.95 -10.98 -12.62
C ASP A 12 9.22 -10.14 -12.37
N ARG A 13 9.09 -8.81 -12.20
CA ARG A 13 10.09 -8.09 -11.41
C ARG A 13 9.84 -8.35 -9.92
N PRO A 14 10.82 -8.87 -9.15
CA PRO A 14 10.66 -9.01 -7.71
C PRO A 14 10.40 -7.61 -7.12
N TYR A 15 9.27 -7.44 -6.43
CA TYR A 15 8.86 -6.15 -5.87
C TYR A 15 10.00 -5.61 -5.01
N GLU A 16 10.47 -4.40 -5.36
CA GLU A 16 11.71 -3.89 -4.83
C GLU A 16 11.71 -3.90 -3.31
N ARG A 17 12.84 -4.39 -2.81
CA ARG A 17 13.05 -4.56 -1.40
C ARG A 17 13.33 -3.16 -0.81
N GLU A 18 12.34 -2.51 -0.19
CA GLU A 18 12.55 -1.33 0.70
C GLU A 18 12.84 -1.65 2.19
N THR A 19 13.94 -1.11 2.72
CA THR A 19 14.33 -1.08 4.14
C THR A 19 14.01 0.30 4.72
N ASP A 20 13.28 0.36 5.83
CA ASP A 20 13.30 1.55 6.69
C ASP A 20 14.70 1.71 7.30
N THR A 21 15.10 2.95 7.57
CA THR A 21 16.43 3.43 8.01
C THR A 21 16.97 2.80 9.30
N THR A 22 16.17 1.97 9.97
CA THR A 22 16.53 1.14 11.14
C THR A 22 16.87 -0.33 10.79
N GLY A 23 16.89 -0.70 9.50
CA GLY A 23 17.40 -1.99 9.03
C GLY A 23 16.46 -3.19 9.22
N ARG A 24 15.21 -3.00 9.70
CA ARG A 24 14.25 -4.09 9.91
C ARG A 24 12.94 -3.82 9.21
N ARG A 25 12.65 -4.60 8.17
CA ARG A 25 11.40 -4.49 7.41
C ARG A 25 10.23 -5.06 8.21
N ARG A 26 9.27 -4.22 8.54
CA ARG A 26 8.05 -4.62 9.28
C ARG A 26 6.95 -5.16 8.38
N VAL A 27 6.95 -4.84 7.09
CA VAL A 27 5.86 -5.21 6.17
C VAL A 27 6.36 -5.90 4.89
N THR A 28 5.50 -6.68 4.24
CA THR A 28 5.75 -7.31 2.94
C THR A 28 4.47 -7.34 2.11
N ALA A 29 4.57 -6.93 0.85
CA ALA A 29 3.51 -7.18 -0.12
C ALA A 29 3.57 -8.66 -0.55
N ARG A 30 2.42 -9.32 -0.63
CA ARG A 30 2.28 -10.66 -1.23
C ARG A 30 1.07 -10.70 -2.15
N ARG A 31 1.19 -11.39 -3.27
CA ARG A 31 0.03 -11.82 -4.07
C ARG A 31 -0.39 -13.21 -3.59
N PRO A 32 -1.67 -13.46 -3.28
CA PRO A 32 -2.13 -14.81 -2.99
C PRO A 32 -2.01 -15.70 -4.25
N PRO A 33 -1.79 -17.02 -4.08
CA PRO A 33 -1.50 -17.93 -5.21
C PRO A 33 -2.67 -18.16 -6.17
N VAL A 34 -3.90 -18.01 -5.69
CA VAL A 34 -5.15 -18.20 -6.44
C VAL A 34 -5.84 -16.84 -6.50
N HIS A 35 -5.98 -16.30 -7.72
CA HIS A 35 -6.79 -15.13 -8.11
C HIS A 35 -7.16 -14.16 -6.97
N GLY A 36 -6.17 -13.51 -6.36
CA GLY A 36 -6.42 -12.53 -5.33
C GLY A 36 -5.52 -11.30 -5.46
N ARG A 37 -5.99 -10.23 -4.85
CA ARG A 37 -5.35 -8.92 -4.88
C ARG A 37 -4.09 -8.96 -4.02
N ALA A 38 -3.05 -8.25 -4.43
CA ALA A 38 -1.87 -8.10 -3.57
C ALA A 38 -2.31 -7.52 -2.22
N CYS A 39 -1.82 -8.09 -1.12
CA CYS A 39 -2.07 -7.62 0.23
C CYS A 39 -0.75 -7.29 0.92
N LEU A 40 -0.79 -6.27 1.78
CA LEU A 40 0.30 -5.98 2.69
C LEU A 40 0.16 -6.84 3.96
N ARG A 41 1.24 -7.50 4.35
CA ARG A 41 1.30 -8.34 5.56
C ARG A 41 2.39 -7.89 6.51
N CYS A 42 2.18 -8.11 7.80
CA CYS A 42 3.22 -7.95 8.80
C CYS A 42 4.30 -9.02 8.61
N ARG A 43 5.57 -8.63 8.64
CA ARG A 43 6.68 -9.58 8.62
C ARG A 43 6.83 -10.23 9.99
N PRO A 44 7.17 -11.53 10.03
CA PRO A 44 7.71 -12.14 11.23
C PRO A 44 8.98 -11.39 11.65
N SER A 45 8.92 -10.70 12.78
CA SER A 45 10.11 -10.15 13.42
C SER A 45 10.01 -10.40 14.93
N PRO A 46 11.14 -10.55 15.65
CA PRO A 46 11.13 -10.68 17.10
C PRO A 46 10.46 -9.51 17.85
N GLN A 47 10.17 -8.41 17.14
CA GLN A 47 9.59 -7.16 17.62
C GLN A 47 8.24 -6.83 16.94
N ALA A 48 7.65 -7.78 16.20
CA ALA A 48 6.34 -7.58 15.58
C ALA A 48 5.25 -7.31 16.62
N SER A 49 5.48 -7.77 17.86
CA SER A 49 4.72 -7.47 19.06
C SER A 49 5.23 -6.16 19.70
N GLY A 50 4.76 -5.01 19.25
CA GLY A 50 4.88 -3.76 20.02
C GLY A 50 6.01 -2.82 19.62
N SER A 51 5.85 -2.12 18.48
CA SER A 51 6.36 -0.73 18.43
C SER A 51 5.67 0.06 19.54
N SER A 52 6.43 0.81 20.32
CA SER A 52 5.91 1.77 21.31
C SER A 52 4.88 2.73 20.74
N ASP A 53 4.93 2.98 19.42
CA ASP A 53 4.14 4.00 18.73
C ASP A 53 3.20 3.44 17.64
N GLY A 54 3.10 2.11 17.50
CA GLY A 54 2.18 1.46 16.54
C GLY A 54 2.52 1.62 15.04
N GLN A 55 3.46 2.49 14.66
CA GLN A 55 3.81 2.79 13.27
C GLN A 55 4.38 1.56 12.51
N LEU A 56 3.83 1.29 11.33
CA LEU A 56 4.19 0.15 10.46
C LEU A 56 4.97 0.59 9.22
N VAL A 57 4.42 1.54 8.45
CA VAL A 57 4.97 1.99 7.16
C VAL A 57 4.35 3.34 6.78
N GLU A 58 5.08 4.17 6.03
CA GLU A 58 4.54 5.36 5.37
C GLU A 58 3.76 4.96 4.10
N TYR A 59 2.64 5.59 3.79
CA TYR A 59 2.00 5.49 2.48
C TYR A 59 2.64 6.49 1.52
N LYS A 60 3.60 6.02 0.72
CA LYS A 60 4.28 6.87 -0.27
C LYS A 60 3.49 6.99 -1.56
N GLY A 61 3.49 8.18 -2.12
CA GLY A 61 3.04 8.47 -3.47
C GLY A 61 3.14 9.96 -3.80
N ASP A 62 2.79 10.32 -5.03
CA ASP A 62 2.80 11.72 -5.46
C ASP A 62 1.50 12.43 -5.05
N PHE A 63 1.60 13.67 -4.59
CA PHE A 63 0.41 14.50 -4.39
C PHE A 63 -0.29 14.79 -5.71
N THR A 64 -1.61 14.59 -5.74
CA THR A 64 -2.45 14.80 -6.91
C THR A 64 -3.79 15.43 -6.52
N SER A 65 -4.60 15.69 -7.54
CA SER A 65 -5.98 16.19 -7.39
C SER A 65 -6.97 15.12 -7.82
N TRP A 66 -8.19 15.14 -7.27
CA TRP A 66 -9.29 14.25 -7.70
C TRP A 66 -9.47 14.18 -9.21
N ARG A 67 -9.44 15.32 -9.91
CA ARG A 67 -9.58 15.36 -11.37
C ARG A 67 -8.49 14.56 -12.08
N ARG A 68 -7.24 14.67 -11.62
CA ARG A 68 -6.08 13.97 -12.21
C ARG A 68 -6.11 12.48 -11.88
N ALA A 69 -6.39 12.13 -10.62
CA ALA A 69 -6.56 10.74 -10.19
C ALA A 69 -7.68 10.03 -10.98
N ALA A 70 -8.86 10.65 -11.09
CA ALA A 70 -9.98 10.09 -11.83
C ALA A 70 -9.70 9.94 -13.33
N ALA A 71 -8.94 10.88 -13.93
CA ALA A 71 -8.52 10.76 -15.32
C ALA A 71 -7.60 9.55 -15.54
N ARG A 72 -6.64 9.32 -14.64
CA ARG A 72 -5.75 8.15 -14.67
C ARG A 72 -6.53 6.84 -14.47
N GLN A 73 -7.40 6.79 -13.47
CA GLN A 73 -8.23 5.62 -13.18
C GLN A 73 -9.14 5.22 -14.36
N ARG A 74 -9.61 6.18 -15.16
CA ARG A 74 -10.38 5.88 -16.38
C ARG A 74 -9.53 5.26 -17.48
N SER A 75 -8.23 5.53 -17.48
CA SER A 75 -7.27 5.02 -18.47
C SER A 75 -6.63 3.70 -18.04
N GLU A 76 -6.68 3.33 -16.76
CA GLU A 76 -6.11 2.11 -16.22
C GLU A 76 -7.19 1.09 -15.84
N VAL A 77 -7.10 -0.13 -16.39
CA VAL A 77 -7.97 -1.25 -15.98
C VAL A 77 -7.34 -1.88 -14.74
N GLY A 78 -7.80 -1.52 -13.53
CA GLY A 78 -7.23 -2.07 -12.32
C GLY A 78 -7.55 -1.34 -11.02
N HIS A 79 -6.72 -1.61 -10.02
CA HIS A 79 -6.82 -1.15 -8.64
C HIS A 79 -6.71 0.37 -8.49
N THR A 80 -7.46 0.93 -7.56
CA THR A 80 -7.35 2.32 -7.14
C THR A 80 -6.31 2.44 -6.02
N PHE A 81 -5.21 3.15 -6.26
CA PHE A 81 -4.15 3.40 -5.27
C PHE A 81 -4.13 4.86 -4.80
N VAL A 82 -5.29 5.48 -4.63
CA VAL A 82 -5.36 6.86 -4.12
C VAL A 82 -5.83 6.90 -2.67
N VAL A 83 -5.13 7.69 -1.85
CA VAL A 83 -5.52 8.03 -0.48
C VAL A 83 -5.93 9.49 -0.45
N ALA A 84 -7.09 9.79 0.14
CA ALA A 84 -7.57 11.14 0.32
C ALA A 84 -7.02 11.76 1.60
N LEU A 85 -6.64 13.04 1.51
CA LEU A 85 -6.14 13.81 2.65
C LEU A 85 -7.20 14.80 3.13
N SER A 86 -7.10 15.18 4.41
CA SER A 86 -7.98 16.14 5.07
C SER A 86 -8.01 17.52 4.40
N ASP A 87 -6.92 17.93 3.74
CA ASP A 87 -6.81 19.21 3.03
C ASP A 87 -7.40 19.18 1.60
N GLY A 88 -7.98 18.05 1.18
CA GLY A 88 -8.60 17.86 -0.12
C GLY A 88 -7.63 17.46 -1.25
N ARG A 89 -6.32 17.33 -0.96
CA ARG A 89 -5.37 16.68 -1.87
C ARG A 89 -5.54 15.15 -1.80
N LEU A 90 -4.92 14.48 -2.77
CA LEU A 90 -4.79 13.02 -2.80
C LEU A 90 -3.33 12.63 -2.85
N ILE A 91 -2.97 11.46 -2.33
CA ILE A 91 -1.70 10.78 -2.62
C ILE A 91 -1.98 9.68 -3.64
N ASP A 92 -1.26 9.68 -4.77
CA ASP A 92 -1.36 8.68 -5.83
C ASP A 92 -0.24 7.65 -5.72
N GLY A 93 -0.57 6.48 -5.18
CA GLY A 93 0.30 5.32 -5.05
C GLY A 93 0.61 4.59 -6.37
N ASN A 94 0.23 5.13 -7.53
CA ASN A 94 0.77 4.69 -8.82
C ASN A 94 2.14 5.30 -9.14
N LEU A 95 2.46 6.45 -8.56
CA LEU A 95 3.70 7.20 -8.80
C LEU A 95 4.46 7.37 -7.49
N GLY A 96 5.80 7.24 -7.50
CA GLY A 96 6.62 7.44 -6.29
C GLY A 96 6.27 6.49 -5.12
N SER A 97 5.61 5.37 -5.41
CA SER A 97 4.94 4.55 -4.40
C SER A 97 5.84 3.51 -3.73
N ASN A 98 5.37 2.97 -2.61
CA ASN A 98 5.95 1.78 -1.98
C ASN A 98 4.98 0.60 -1.93
N SER A 99 5.33 -0.43 -1.16
CA SER A 99 4.48 -1.61 -0.95
C SER A 99 3.15 -1.31 -0.25
N ALA A 100 3.00 -0.17 0.43
CA ALA A 100 1.78 0.21 1.15
C ALA A 100 0.59 0.46 0.21
N ARG A 101 0.81 0.66 -1.09
CA ARG A 101 -0.29 0.73 -2.07
C ARG A 101 -1.16 -0.53 -2.11
N PHE A 102 -0.68 -1.65 -1.58
CA PHE A 102 -1.43 -2.91 -1.50
C PHE A 102 -2.13 -3.12 -0.15
N LEU A 103 -2.26 -2.08 0.67
CA LEU A 103 -3.21 -2.09 1.78
C LEU A 103 -4.61 -2.31 1.22
N ASN A 104 -5.33 -3.23 1.84
CA ASN A 104 -6.72 -3.48 1.49
C ASN A 104 -7.63 -2.68 2.40
N HIS A 105 -8.84 -2.40 1.94
CA HIS A 105 -9.92 -1.91 2.78
C HIS A 105 -10.63 -3.09 3.48
N ALA A 106 -10.97 -2.94 4.77
CA ALA A 106 -11.87 -3.84 5.48
C ALA A 106 -12.80 -3.09 6.44
N CYS A 107 -14.03 -3.60 6.63
CA CYS A 107 -14.99 -3.03 7.59
C CYS A 107 -14.58 -3.18 9.06
N THR A 108 -13.63 -4.09 9.35
CA THR A 108 -13.05 -4.28 10.68
C THR A 108 -11.54 -4.35 10.51
N PRO A 109 -10.88 -3.19 10.37
CA PRO A 109 -9.45 -3.12 10.13
C PRO A 109 -8.65 -3.37 11.41
N ASN A 110 -7.36 -3.63 11.26
CA ASN A 110 -6.38 -3.68 12.36
C ASN A 110 -5.30 -2.60 12.22
N CYS A 111 -5.43 -1.74 11.20
CA CYS A 111 -4.55 -0.61 10.93
C CYS A 111 -5.38 0.65 10.63
N GLU A 112 -4.79 1.81 10.91
CA GLU A 112 -5.33 3.12 10.59
C GLU A 112 -4.30 3.96 9.82
N ALA A 113 -4.77 4.89 8.98
CA ALA A 113 -3.92 5.85 8.29
C ALA A 113 -3.95 7.20 9.03
N ILE A 114 -2.81 7.63 9.52
CA ILE A 114 -2.64 8.88 10.28
C ILE A 114 -1.95 9.91 9.40
N GLU A 115 -2.60 11.05 9.20
CA GLU A 115 -2.01 12.22 8.53
C GLU A 115 -1.11 12.97 9.53
N THR A 116 0.20 12.94 9.32
CA THR A 116 1.18 13.65 10.17
C THR A 116 1.79 14.85 9.46
N GLY A 117 0.92 15.72 8.93
CA GLY A 117 1.32 16.77 8.01
C GLY A 117 1.44 16.21 6.59
N ASP A 118 2.67 15.93 6.13
CA ASP A 118 2.90 15.51 4.74
C ASP A 118 3.13 14.00 4.52
N PRO A 119 3.63 13.18 5.48
CA PRO A 119 3.52 11.74 5.34
C PRO A 119 2.20 11.22 5.96
N VAL A 120 1.51 10.37 5.20
CA VAL A 120 0.48 9.47 5.74
C VAL A 120 1.19 8.25 6.31
N LEU A 121 1.05 8.02 7.61
CA LEU A 121 1.64 6.88 8.30
C LEU A 121 0.58 5.84 8.58
N ILE A 122 0.93 4.57 8.41
CA ILE A 122 0.05 3.44 8.71
C ILE A 122 0.41 2.91 10.09
N HIS A 123 -0.55 2.91 10.99
CA HIS A 123 -0.38 2.49 12.38
C HIS A 123 -1.23 1.26 12.67
N ALA A 124 -0.72 0.35 13.50
CA ALA A 124 -1.48 -0.75 14.03
C ALA A 124 -2.39 -0.26 15.18
N THR A 125 -3.69 -0.53 15.08
CA THR A 125 -4.67 -0.22 16.14
C THR A 125 -4.82 -1.36 17.15
N THR A 126 -4.42 -2.57 16.75
CA THR A 126 -4.40 -3.77 17.57
C THR A 126 -3.04 -4.48 17.47
N PRO A 127 -2.68 -5.37 18.41
CA PRO A 127 -1.53 -6.25 18.21
C PRO A 127 -1.65 -7.04 16.91
N ILE A 128 -0.58 -7.11 16.12
CA ILE A 128 -0.57 -7.78 14.81
C ILE A 128 0.39 -8.96 14.85
N GLY A 129 -0.12 -10.15 14.53
CA GLY A 129 0.66 -11.36 14.46
C GLY A 129 1.57 -11.44 13.21
N PRO A 130 2.66 -12.22 13.27
CA PRO A 130 3.49 -12.53 12.11
C PRO A 130 2.66 -13.08 10.93
N GLY A 131 2.75 -12.43 9.77
CA GLY A 131 2.08 -12.87 8.55
C GLY A 131 0.61 -12.47 8.44
N GLU A 132 0.03 -11.79 9.43
CA GLU A 132 -1.32 -11.24 9.33
C GLU A 132 -1.41 -10.15 8.25
N ASP A 133 -2.59 -10.06 7.64
CA ASP A 133 -2.93 -8.99 6.71
C ASP A 133 -3.10 -7.66 7.46
N LEU A 134 -2.81 -6.56 6.76
CA LEU A 134 -2.86 -5.20 7.30
C LEU A 134 -3.96 -4.38 6.60
N PRO A 135 -5.25 -4.70 6.74
CA PRO A 135 -6.29 -3.85 6.19
C PRO A 135 -6.44 -2.53 6.96
N ILE A 136 -6.77 -1.48 6.21
CA ILE A 136 -7.19 -0.17 6.71
C ILE A 136 -8.70 0.02 6.48
N GLU A 137 -9.27 1.02 7.15
CA GLU A 137 -10.63 1.51 6.89
C GLU A 137 -10.81 2.23 5.55
#